data_AF-A0ABD5QN36-F1
#
_entry.id   AF-A0ABD5QN36-F1
#
_cell.length_a   1.000
_cell.length_b   1.000
_cell.length_c   1.000
_cell.angle_alpha   90.00
_cell.angle_beta   90.00
_cell.angle_gamma   90.00
#
_symmetry.space_group_name_H-M   'P 1'
#
loop_
_entity.id
_entity.type
_entity.pdbx_description
1 polymer ?
#
loop_
_entity_poly.entity_id
_entity_poly.type
_entity_poly.pdbx_seq_one_letter_code
_entity_poly.pdbx_strand_id
1 'polypeptide(L)' 'MGDSEDVEQYSYLIRTRPGRDEYVVATIRKYYEELVIDVEKGSNGGEDDLIITAITEIPIGAIERIGEVKTVDQLPTGTQ' A
#
# COMPACT_ATOMS: atom_id res chain seq x y z
N MET A 1 13.11 17.78 -25.08
CA MET A 1 13.61 17.51 -23.71
C MET A 1 12.42 17.70 -22.81
N GLY A 2 11.74 16.61 -22.47
CA GLY A 2 10.73 16.64 -21.41
C GLY A 2 11.44 16.18 -20.16
N ASP A 3 11.62 17.06 -19.20
CA ASP A 3 11.94 16.69 -17.82
C ASP A 3 10.86 15.71 -17.38
N SER A 4 11.25 14.47 -17.12
CA SER A 4 10.43 13.56 -16.35
C SER A 4 10.39 14.15 -14.94
N GLU A 5 9.33 14.87 -14.60
CA GLU A 5 9.06 15.17 -13.20
C GLU A 5 8.93 13.81 -12.50
N ASP A 6 9.91 13.45 -11.67
CA ASP A 6 9.83 12.33 -10.77
C ASP A 6 8.62 12.56 -9.86
N VAL A 7 7.48 11.97 -10.23
CA VAL A 7 6.29 12.00 -9.39
C VAL A 7 6.67 11.27 -8.10
N GLU A 8 6.67 11.99 -6.99
CA GLU A 8 6.94 11.42 -5.68
C GLU A 8 5.90 10.32 -5.40
N GLN A 9 6.36 9.09 -5.19
CA GLN A 9 5.51 7.92 -4.96
C GLN A 9 5.72 7.38 -3.57
N TYR A 10 4.63 7.05 -2.87
CA TYR A 10 4.67 6.54 -1.52
C TYR A 10 4.28 5.07 -1.53
N SER A 11 5.19 4.20 -1.11
CA SER A 11 4.94 2.76 -1.05
C SER A 11 4.80 2.28 0.38
N TYR A 12 3.87 1.37 0.61
CA TYR A 12 3.57 0.81 1.93
C TYR A 12 3.51 -0.71 1.84
N LEU A 13 4.21 -1.39 2.73
CA LEU A 13 4.07 -2.83 2.98
C LEU A 13 3.02 -3.04 4.08
N ILE A 14 1.87 -3.58 3.69
CA ILE A 14 0.81 -3.97 4.61
C ILE A 14 0.87 -5.47 4.82
N ARG A 15 0.96 -5.91 6.07
CA ARG A 15 0.77 -7.31 6.43
C ARG A 15 -0.65 -7.51 6.91
N THR A 16 -1.37 -8.46 6.32
CA THR A 16 -2.76 -8.74 6.65
C THR A 16 -2.90 -10.05 7.44
N ARG A 17 -4.08 -10.27 8.02
CA ARG A 17 -4.41 -11.60 8.55
C ARG A 17 -4.58 -12.60 7.39
N PRO A 18 -4.22 -13.88 7.59
CA PRO A 18 -4.37 -14.90 6.54
C PRO A 18 -5.79 -14.96 5.96
N GLY A 19 -5.88 -14.94 4.63
CA GLY A 19 -7.10 -14.92 3.83
C GLY A 19 -7.85 -13.59 3.80
N ARG A 20 -7.22 -12.46 4.20
CA ARG A 20 -7.87 -11.14 4.31
C ARG A 20 -7.33 -10.08 3.37
N ASP A 21 -6.33 -10.39 2.56
CA ASP A 21 -5.77 -9.52 1.54
C ASP A 21 -6.84 -8.87 0.66
N GLU A 22 -7.79 -9.64 0.12
CA GLU A 22 -8.83 -9.12 -0.76
C GLU A 22 -9.74 -8.10 -0.07
N TYR A 23 -10.07 -8.31 1.20
CA TYR A 23 -10.87 -7.37 1.98
C TYR A 23 -10.11 -6.06 2.22
N VAL A 24 -8.81 -6.16 2.53
CA VAL A 24 -7.95 -5.00 2.76
C VAL A 24 -7.77 -4.22 1.45
N VAL A 25 -7.50 -4.89 0.33
CA VAL A 25 -7.42 -4.27 -1.00
C VAL A 25 -8.72 -3.54 -1.36
N ALA A 26 -9.87 -4.19 -1.17
CA ALA A 26 -11.17 -3.58 -1.45
C ALA A 26 -11.43 -2.36 -0.57
N THR A 27 -11.03 -2.41 0.70
CA THR A 27 -11.17 -1.29 1.64
C THR A 27 -10.28 -0.12 1.25
N ILE A 28 -9.02 -0.38 0.90
CA ILE A 28 -8.08 0.66 0.46
C ILE A 28 -8.58 1.32 -0.81
N ARG A 29 -8.97 0.55 -1.83
CA ARG A 29 -9.53 1.09 -3.07
C ARG A 29 -10.78 1.93 -2.78
N LYS A 30 -11.71 1.45 -1.95
CA LYS A 30 -12.92 2.21 -1.61
C LYS A 30 -12.63 3.62 -1.04
N TYR A 31 -11.56 3.80 -0.26
CA TYR A 31 -11.26 5.09 0.39
C TYR A 31 -10.17 5.91 -0.30
N TYR A 32 -9.31 5.27 -1.10
CA TYR A 32 -8.09 5.87 -1.64
C TYR A 32 -7.86 5.55 -3.12
N GLU A 33 -8.88 5.10 -3.87
CA GLU A 33 -8.77 4.75 -5.31
C GLU A 33 -8.06 5.83 -6.12
N GLU A 34 -8.39 7.11 -5.90
CA GLU A 34 -7.80 8.23 -6.63
C GLU A 34 -6.32 8.48 -6.28
N LEU A 35 -5.85 7.93 -5.15
CA LEU A 35 -4.47 8.09 -4.67
C LEU A 35 -3.61 6.87 -4.99
N VAL A 36 -4.21 5.69 -5.09
CA VAL A 36 -3.49 4.42 -5.27
C VAL A 36 -3.16 4.20 -6.76
N ILE A 37 -1.88 4.10 -7.05
CA ILE A 37 -1.33 3.78 -8.37
C ILE A 37 -1.40 2.28 -8.62
N ASP A 38 -0.94 1.50 -7.65
CA ASP A 38 -0.80 0.06 -7.81
C ASP A 38 -0.98 -0.69 -6.47
N VAL A 39 -1.38 -1.95 -6.58
CA VAL A 39 -1.53 -2.89 -5.47
C VAL A 39 -0.95 -4.24 -5.88
N GLU A 40 0.22 -4.57 -5.34
CA GLU A 40 0.86 -5.85 -5.55
C GLU A 40 0.62 -6.80 -4.37
N LYS A 41 0.26 -8.05 -4.67
CA LYS A 41 0.11 -9.08 -3.64
C LYS A 41 1.44 -9.83 -3.47
N GLY A 42 2.03 -9.71 -2.29
CA GLY A 42 3.14 -10.54 -1.86
C GLY A 42 2.61 -11.78 -1.14
N SER A 43 3.22 -12.94 -1.41
CA SER A 43 2.96 -14.13 -0.60
C SER A 43 4.28 -14.57 0.01
N ASN A 44 4.47 -14.27 1.29
CA ASN A 44 5.72 -14.53 2.00
C ASN A 44 5.46 -15.45 3.18
N GLY A 45 5.82 -16.73 3.04
CA GLY A 45 5.80 -17.67 4.16
C GLY A 45 4.43 -17.94 4.81
N GLY A 46 3.31 -17.69 4.11
CA GLY A 46 1.95 -17.89 4.63
C GLY A 46 1.33 -16.67 5.31
N GLU A 47 2.04 -15.54 5.34
CA GLU A 47 1.43 -14.24 5.58
C GLU A 47 1.05 -13.59 4.24
N ASP A 48 -0.13 -12.96 4.25
CA ASP A 48 -0.66 -12.25 3.09
C ASP A 48 -0.20 -10.80 3.16
N ASP A 49 0.79 -10.49 2.32
CA ASP A 49 1.40 -9.18 2.23
C ASP A 49 0.82 -8.41 1.03
N LEU A 50 0.66 -7.10 1.20
CA LEU A 50 0.25 -6.18 0.15
C LEU A 50 1.26 -5.05 0.07
N ILE A 51 1.73 -4.76 -1.14
CA ILE A 51 2.45 -3.53 -1.43
C ILE A 51 1.46 -2.61 -2.12
N ILE A 52 1.23 -1.44 -1.55
CA ILE A 52 0.45 -0.37 -2.16
C ILE A 52 1.38 0.78 -2.49
N THR A 53 1.22 1.32 -3.69
CA THR A 53 1.92 2.52 -4.14
C THR A 53 0.90 3.62 -4.38
N ALA A 54 1.16 4.83 -3.87
CA ALA A 54 0.27 5.98 -3.96
C ALA A 54 1.00 7.23 -4.48
N ILE A 55 0.27 8.14 -5.13
CA ILE A 55 0.81 9.43 -5.62
C ILE A 55 0.99 10.47 -4.50
N THR A 56 0.54 10.16 -3.28
CA THR A 56 0.64 11.04 -2.12
C THR A 56 0.68 10.22 -0.83
N GLU A 57 1.13 10.84 0.25
CA GLU A 57 1.23 10.19 1.54
C GLU A 57 -0.16 9.83 2.09
N ILE A 58 -0.38 8.54 2.35
CA ILE A 58 -1.51 8.04 3.11
C ILE A 58 -1.05 7.86 4.57
N PRO A 59 -1.76 8.44 5.55
CA PRO A 59 -1.40 8.27 6.96
C PRO A 59 -1.40 6.79 7.35
N ILE A 60 -0.25 6.28 7.84
CA ILE A 60 -0.08 4.88 8.27
C ILE A 60 -1.19 4.45 9.24
N GLY A 61 -1.48 5.28 10.24
CA GLY A 61 -2.53 5.00 11.23
C GLY A 61 -3.95 4.93 10.65
N ALA A 62 -4.20 5.43 9.43
CA ALA A 62 -5.47 5.23 8.75
C ALA A 62 -5.57 3.83 8.13
N ILE A 63 -4.46 3.32 7.58
CA ILE A 63 -4.36 1.96 7.03
C ILE A 63 -4.43 0.93 8.17
N GLU A 64 -3.75 1.17 9.29
CA GLU A 64 -3.79 0.30 10.47
C GLU A 64 -5.18 0.18 11.11
N ARG A 65 -6.07 1.16 10.90
CA ARG A 65 -7.47 1.10 11.39
C ARG A 65 -8.33 0.11 10.60
N ILE A 66 -7.86 -0.39 9.47
CA ILE A 66 -8.52 -1.49 8.75
C ILE A 66 -8.33 -2.75 9.60
N GLY A 67 -9.39 -3.25 10.22
CA GLY A 67 -9.30 -4.28 11.28
C GLY A 67 -8.64 -5.61 10.91
N GLU A 68 -8.41 -5.88 9.63
CA GLU A 68 -7.71 -7.07 9.13
C GLU A 68 -6.22 -6.83 8.83
N VAL A 69 -5.73 -5.61 9.03
CA VAL A 69 -4.32 -5.24 8.95
C VAL A 69 -3.63 -5.56 10.28
N LYS A 70 -2.45 -6.18 10.22
CA LYS A 70 -1.61 -6.49 11.38
C LYS A 70 -0.56 -5.41 11.60
N THR A 71 0.12 -5.01 10.53
CA THR A 71 1.20 -4.00 10.56
C THR A 71 1.24 -3.27 9.22
N VAL A 72 1.72 -2.02 9.25
CA VAL A 72 1.98 -1.22 8.05
C VAL A 72 3.36 -0.60 8.18
N ASP A 73 4.24 -0.87 7.24
CA ASP A 73 5.56 -0.25 7.14
C ASP A 73 5.60 0.63 5.89
N GLN A 74 6.00 1.89 6.01
CA GLN A 74 6.31 2.69 4.84
C GLN A 74 7.66 2.22 4.27
N LEU A 75 7.65 1.84 3.00
CA LEU A 75 8.86 1.46 2.29
C LEU A 75 9.64 2.73 1.93
N PRO A 76 10.97 2.71 1.98
CA PRO A 76 11.77 3.84 1.53
C PRO A 76 11.38 4.15 0.09
N THR A 77 11.04 5.42 -0.17
CA THR A 77 10.93 5.96 -1.51
C THR A 77 12.22 5.61 -2.24
N GLY A 78 12.12 4.82 -3.31
CA GLY A 78 13.29 4.51 -4.12
C GLY A 78 13.84 5.81 -4.67
N THR A 79 15.00 6.25 -4.16
CA THR A 79 15.84 7.20 -4.86
C THR A 79 16.18 6.56 -6.20
N GLN A 80 15.63 7.07 -7.29
CA GLN A 80 16.17 6.76 -8.62
C GLN A 80 17.54 7.41 -8.79
#